data_AF-A0A0Q6Z7Z7-F1
#
_entry.id   AF-A0A0Q6Z7Z7-F1
#
_cell.length_a   1.000
_cell.length_b   1.000
_cell.length_c   1.000
_cell.angle_alpha   90.00
_cell.angle_beta   90.00
_cell.angle_gamma   90.00
#
_symmetry.space_group_name_H-M   'P 1'
#
loop_
_entity.id
_entity.type
_entity.pdbx_description
1 polymer ?
#
loop_
_entity_poly.entity_id
_entity_poly.type
_entity_poly.pdbx_seq_one_letter_code
_entity_poly.pdbx_strand_id
1 'polypeptide(L)'
;MSYLLVFVGGGLGASLRHAVNMLCARLFGTHFPFGTFLINISGSLVMGLIAGYLAFKGQAAQPWRLFVMTGILGGYTTFSAFSLDAALLYERGEIGLAVAYVLGSVALALAGLAAGLALMRHLA
;
A
#
# COMPACT_ATOMS: atom_id res chain seq x y z
N MET A 1 6.50 2.98 -24.47
CA MET A 1 6.72 1.74 -23.70
C MET A 1 6.51 1.92 -22.20
N SER A 2 7.16 2.90 -21.56
CA SER A 2 7.09 3.14 -20.10
C SER A 2 5.67 3.31 -19.53
N TYR A 3 4.81 4.07 -20.21
CA TYR A 3 3.41 4.26 -19.77
C TYR A 3 2.57 2.98 -19.82
N LEU A 4 2.84 2.07 -20.75
CA LEU A 4 2.11 0.80 -20.87
C LEU A 4 2.38 -0.09 -19.64
N LEU A 5 3.64 -0.12 -19.17
CA LEU A 5 4.01 -0.84 -17.95
C LEU A 5 3.28 -0.27 -16.73
N VAL A 6 3.26 1.05 -16.59
CA VAL A 6 2.54 1.70 -15.49
C VAL A 6 1.03 1.45 -15.58
N PHE A 7 0.45 1.53 -16.78
CA PHE A 7 -0.98 1.29 -17.01
C PHE A 7 -1.39 -0.14 -16.65
N VAL A 8 -0.67 -1.15 -17.17
CA VAL A 8 -0.98 -2.56 -16.91
C VAL A 8 -0.74 -2.88 -15.43
N GLY A 9 0.40 -2.47 -14.88
CA GLY A 9 0.69 -2.66 -13.46
C GLY A 9 -0.33 -1.97 -12.56
N GLY A 10 -0.68 -0.73 -12.85
CA GLY A 10 -1.67 0.06 -12.12
C GLY A 10 -3.07 -0.55 -12.16
N GLY A 11 -3.49 -1.04 -13.33
CA GLY A 11 -4.74 -1.78 -13.48
C GLY A 11 -4.78 -3.02 -12.59
N LEU A 12 -3.72 -3.85 -12.63
CA LEU A 12 -3.60 -5.03 -11.77
C LEU A 12 -3.61 -4.67 -10.27
N GLY A 13 -2.86 -3.65 -9.88
CA GLY A 13 -2.81 -3.15 -8.51
C GLY A 13 -4.18 -2.69 -8.02
N ALA A 14 -4.88 -1.89 -8.82
CA ALA A 14 -6.21 -1.39 -8.48
C ALA A 14 -7.25 -2.51 -8.40
N SER A 15 -7.19 -3.50 -9.29
CA SER A 15 -8.04 -4.69 -9.23
C SER A 15 -7.80 -5.50 -7.96
N LEU A 16 -6.54 -5.72 -7.58
CA LEU A 16 -6.18 -6.43 -6.34
C LEU A 16 -6.66 -5.66 -5.10
N ARG A 17 -6.46 -4.34 -5.08
CA ARG A 17 -6.99 -3.46 -4.02
C ARG A 17 -8.50 -3.62 -3.88
N HIS A 18 -9.23 -3.58 -5.00
CA HIS A 18 -10.68 -3.76 -4.99
C HIS A 18 -11.08 -5.13 -4.42
N ALA A 19 -10.40 -6.21 -4.81
CA ALA A 19 -10.65 -7.54 -4.27
C ALA A 19 -10.41 -7.63 -2.76
N VAL A 20 -9.29 -7.07 -2.27
CA VAL A 20 -8.98 -7.04 -0.83
C VAL A 20 -10.00 -6.23 -0.06
N ASN A 21 -10.43 -5.07 -0.57
CA ASN A 21 -11.46 -4.25 0.07
C ASN A 21 -12.79 -5.00 0.18
N MET A 22 -13.20 -5.68 -0.88
CA MET A 22 -14.42 -6.50 -0.89
C MET A 22 -14.33 -7.67 0.09
N LEU A 23 -13.17 -8.34 0.16
CA LEU A 23 -12.94 -9.43 1.10
C LEU A 23 -12.97 -8.93 2.55
N CYS A 24 -12.29 -7.82 2.86
CA CYS A 24 -12.29 -7.24 4.19
C CYS A 24 -13.68 -6.81 4.64
N ALA A 25 -14.48 -6.21 3.74
CA ALA A 25 -15.86 -5.85 4.04
C ALA A 25 -16.72 -7.07 4.41
N ARG A 26 -16.47 -8.23 3.77
CA ARG A 26 -17.18 -9.49 4.09
C ARG A 26 -16.72 -10.13 5.41
N LEU A 27 -15.41 -10.07 5.70
CA LEU A 27 -14.82 -10.75 6.87
C LEU A 27 -14.91 -9.93 8.16
N PHE A 28 -14.73 -8.61 8.06
CA PHE A 28 -14.59 -7.71 9.21
C PHE A 28 -15.70 -6.66 9.29
N GLY A 29 -16.61 -6.63 8.31
CA GLY A 29 -17.64 -5.61 8.18
C GLY A 29 -17.09 -4.27 7.68
N THR A 30 -17.90 -3.22 7.78
CA THR A 30 -17.61 -1.88 7.24
C THR A 30 -17.47 -0.81 8.31
N HIS A 31 -17.51 -1.17 9.59
CA HIS A 31 -17.40 -0.22 10.69
C HIS A 31 -16.03 0.46 10.71
N PHE A 32 -14.96 -0.34 10.54
CA PHE A 32 -13.59 0.14 10.44
C PHE A 32 -13.02 -0.14 9.03
N PRO A 33 -12.22 0.77 8.44
CA PRO A 33 -11.67 0.66 7.09
C PRO A 33 -10.52 -0.36 6.98
N PHE A 34 -10.76 -1.63 7.33
CA PHE A 34 -9.75 -2.70 7.31
C PHE A 34 -9.11 -2.90 5.94
N GLY A 35 -9.88 -2.74 4.86
CA GLY A 35 -9.37 -2.88 3.49
C GLY A 35 -8.24 -1.89 3.21
N THR A 36 -8.53 -0.59 3.33
CA THR A 36 -7.55 0.49 3.12
C THR A 36 -6.36 0.39 4.08
N PHE A 37 -6.62 0.05 5.34
CA PHE A 37 -5.58 -0.15 6.35
C PHE A 37 -4.57 -1.24 5.93
N LEU A 38 -5.09 -2.42 5.58
CA LEU A 38 -4.26 -3.59 5.27
C LEU A 38 -3.48 -3.42 3.97
N ILE A 39 -4.11 -2.92 2.90
CA ILE A 39 -3.42 -2.73 1.61
C ILE A 39 -2.27 -1.73 1.71
N ASN A 40 -2.41 -0.68 2.52
CA ASN A 40 -1.37 0.35 2.66
C ASN A 40 -0.18 -0.18 3.46
N ILE A 41 -0.43 -0.96 4.52
CA ILE A 41 0.64 -1.56 5.35
C ILE A 41 1.35 -2.66 4.57
N SER A 42 0.62 -3.61 3.98
CA SER A 42 1.21 -4.69 3.20
C SER A 42 1.94 -4.16 1.97
N GLY A 43 1.35 -3.17 1.28
CA GLY A 43 1.96 -2.52 0.13
C GLY A 43 3.25 -1.79 0.47
N SER A 44 3.31 -1.14 1.64
CA SER A 44 4.54 -0.47 2.12
C SER A 44 5.64 -1.48 2.45
N LEU A 45 5.31 -2.60 3.09
CA LEU A 45 6.26 -3.69 3.32
C LEU A 45 6.82 -4.24 2.00
N VAL A 46 5.95 -4.57 1.05
CA VAL A 46 6.37 -5.07 -0.28
C VAL A 46 7.19 -4.01 -1.02
N MET A 47 6.83 -2.73 -0.93
CA MET A 47 7.63 -1.64 -1.49
C MET A 47 9.06 -1.66 -0.94
N GLY A 48 9.23 -1.87 0.37
CA GLY A 48 10.54 -1.93 1.00
C GLY A 48 11.39 -3.10 0.50
N LEU A 49 10.77 -4.28 0.37
CA LEU A 49 11.43 -5.47 -0.18
C LEU A 49 11.87 -5.26 -1.63
N ILE A 50 10.98 -4.74 -2.48
CA ILE A 50 11.30 -4.53 -3.89
C ILE A 50 12.32 -3.40 -4.06
N ALA A 51 12.20 -2.31 -3.33
CA ALA A 51 13.15 -1.20 -3.36
C ALA A 51 14.56 -1.65 -2.92
N GLY A 52 14.65 -2.41 -1.84
CA GLY A 52 15.91 -2.97 -1.34
C GLY A 52 16.55 -3.94 -2.35
N TYR A 53 15.75 -4.85 -2.93
CA TYR A 53 16.23 -5.78 -3.95
C TYR A 53 16.76 -5.06 -5.21
N LEU A 54 16.04 -4.04 -5.68
CA LEU A 54 16.39 -3.31 -6.90
C LEU A 54 17.47 -2.25 -6.68
N ALA A 55 17.88 -1.98 -5.43
CA ALA A 55 18.94 -1.03 -5.12
C ALA A 55 20.27 -1.44 -5.76
N PHE A 56 20.56 -2.74 -5.81
CA PHE A 56 21.84 -3.29 -6.30
C PHE A 56 21.90 -3.50 -7.82
N LYS A 57 20.78 -3.34 -8.53
CA LYS A 57 20.66 -3.71 -9.96
C LYS A 57 20.83 -2.55 -10.96
N GLY A 58 21.07 -1.33 -10.50
CA GLY A 58 21.33 -0.17 -11.36
C GLY A 58 20.20 0.11 -12.37
N GLN A 59 20.56 0.67 -13.54
CA GLN A 59 19.59 1.14 -14.55
C GLN A 59 18.81 0.02 -15.26
N ALA A 60 19.34 -1.21 -15.30
CA ALA A 60 18.65 -2.36 -15.91
C ALA A 60 17.32 -2.70 -15.21
N ALA A 61 17.12 -2.23 -13.97
CA ALA A 61 15.89 -2.40 -13.21
C ALA A 61 14.78 -1.40 -13.54
N GLN A 62 15.01 -0.39 -14.38
CA GLN A 62 14.05 0.70 -14.58
C GLN A 62 12.65 0.25 -15.07
N PRO A 63 12.52 -0.69 -16.04
CA PRO A 63 11.20 -1.20 -16.43
C PRO A 63 10.46 -1.87 -15.28
N TRP A 64 11.19 -2.61 -14.42
CA TRP A 64 10.62 -3.28 -13.25
C TRP A 64 10.19 -2.29 -12.16
N ARG A 65 10.94 -1.20 -11.95
CA ARG A 65 10.53 -0.12 -11.03
C ARG A 65 9.21 0.50 -11.49
N LEU A 66 9.08 0.80 -12.79
CA LEU A 66 7.85 1.37 -13.34
C LEU A 66 6.67 0.39 -13.24
N PHE A 67 6.87 -0.88 -13.61
CA PHE A 67 5.80 -1.87 -13.60
C PHE A 67 5.34 -2.21 -12.17
N VAL A 68 6.28 -2.50 -11.27
CA VAL A 68 5.97 -3.01 -9.92
C VAL A 68 5.75 -1.88 -8.93
N MET A 69 6.68 -0.93 -8.81
CA MET A 69 6.60 0.10 -7.78
C MET A 69 5.61 1.19 -8.17
N THR A 70 5.73 1.77 -9.37
CA THR A 70 4.81 2.82 -9.82
C THR A 70 3.46 2.26 -10.25
N GLY A 71 3.46 1.14 -10.98
CA GLY A 71 2.24 0.47 -11.45
C GLY A 71 1.53 -0.29 -10.33
N ILE A 72 1.93 -1.53 -10.07
CA ILE A 72 1.22 -2.44 -9.16
C ILE A 72 1.05 -1.85 -7.77
N LEU A 73 2.14 -1.46 -7.11
CA LEU A 73 2.08 -0.94 -5.74
C LEU A 73 1.40 0.44 -5.68
N GLY A 74 1.60 1.29 -6.69
CA GLY A 74 0.89 2.57 -6.81
C GLY A 74 -0.62 2.43 -7.01
N GLY A 75 -1.08 1.41 -7.74
CA GLY A 75 -2.52 1.10 -7.89
C GLY A 75 -3.11 0.33 -6.71
N TYR A 76 -2.29 -0.48 -6.04
CA TYR A 76 -2.67 -1.31 -4.90
C TYR A 76 -2.83 -0.51 -3.60
N THR A 77 -1.97 0.47 -3.36
CA THR A 77 -2.05 1.36 -2.20
C THR A 77 -2.83 2.62 -2.54
N THR A 78 -3.35 3.34 -1.53
CA THR A 78 -4.09 4.57 -1.77
C THR A 78 -4.09 5.49 -0.55
N PHE A 79 -3.67 6.74 -0.77
CA PHE A 79 -3.76 7.79 0.24
C PHE A 79 -5.12 8.51 0.19
N SER A 80 -5.74 8.63 -0.99
CA SER A 80 -7.03 9.31 -1.15
C SER A 80 -8.17 8.58 -0.44
N ALA A 81 -8.25 7.25 -0.53
CA ALA A 81 -9.25 6.49 0.22
C ALA A 81 -8.98 6.53 1.72
N PHE A 82 -7.70 6.49 2.13
CA PHE A 82 -7.30 6.65 3.53
C PHE A 82 -7.81 7.98 4.12
N SER A 83 -7.62 9.10 3.41
CA SER A 83 -8.10 10.41 3.85
C SER A 83 -9.63 10.45 3.98
N LEU A 84 -10.35 9.84 3.03
CA LEU A 84 -11.80 9.75 3.07
C LEU A 84 -12.28 8.91 4.26
N ASP A 85 -11.67 7.73 4.47
CA ASP A 85 -12.01 6.84 5.59
C ASP A 85 -11.80 7.53 6.96
N ALA A 86 -10.71 8.30 7.10
CA ALA A 86 -10.44 9.08 8.30
C ALA A 86 -11.49 10.18 8.52
N ALA A 87 -11.87 10.91 7.46
CA ALA A 87 -12.91 11.92 7.53
C ALA A 87 -14.28 11.30 7.91
N LEU A 88 -14.63 10.15 7.32
CA LEU A 88 -15.89 9.46 7.63
C LEU A 88 -15.94 8.93 9.06
N LEU A 89 -14.82 8.48 9.64
CA LEU A 89 -14.76 8.11 11.06
C LEU A 89 -14.97 9.35 11.96
N TYR A 90 -14.38 10.48 11.58
CA TYR A 90 -14.56 11.74 12.30
C TYR A 90 -16.01 12.25 12.22
N GLU A 91 -16.62 12.24 11.04
CA GLU A 91 -18.02 12.65 10.83
C GLU A 91 -19.02 11.77 11.59
N ARG A 92 -18.70 10.49 11.83
CA ARG A 92 -19.47 9.59 12.68
C ARG A 92 -19.35 9.89 14.18
N GLY A 93 -18.51 10.85 14.57
CA GLY A 93 -18.20 11.15 15.98
C GLY A 93 -17.22 10.15 16.62
N GLU A 94 -16.65 9.22 15.85
CA GLU A 94 -15.74 8.18 16.32
C GLU A 94 -14.29 8.69 16.39
N ILE A 95 -14.06 9.80 17.10
CA ILE A 95 -12.77 10.51 17.12
C ILE A 95 -11.62 9.59 17.53
N GLY A 96 -11.82 8.74 18.54
CA GLY A 96 -10.80 7.78 18.99
C GLY A 96 -10.39 6.81 17.89
N LEU A 97 -11.34 6.30 17.10
CA LEU A 97 -11.06 5.40 15.98
C LEU A 97 -10.43 6.14 14.80
N ALA A 98 -10.84 7.38 14.52
CA ALA A 98 -10.20 8.21 13.50
C ALA A 98 -8.71 8.45 13.82
N VAL A 99 -8.40 8.82 15.06
CA VAL A 99 -7.01 9.03 15.52
C VAL A 99 -6.21 7.72 15.46
N ALA A 100 -6.77 6.63 15.96
CA ALA A 100 -6.12 5.32 15.91
C ALA A 100 -5.85 4.86 14.47
N TYR A 101 -6.81 5.07 13.55
CA TYR A 101 -6.68 4.74 12.14
C TYR A 101 -5.58 5.55 11.46
N VAL A 102 -5.53 6.87 11.68
CA VAL A 102 -4.51 7.75 11.09
C VAL A 102 -3.12 7.38 11.61
N LEU A 103 -2.94 7.35 12.92
CA LEU A 103 -1.64 7.08 13.53
C LEU A 103 -1.17 5.65 13.25
N GLY A 104 -2.07 4.67 13.38
CA GLY A 104 -1.78 3.27 13.10
C GLY A 104 -1.41 3.04 11.64
N SER A 105 -2.13 3.63 10.69
CA SER A 105 -1.81 3.49 9.25
C SER A 105 -0.43 4.03 8.93
N VAL A 106 -0.10 5.23 9.41
CA VAL A 106 1.19 5.87 9.14
C VAL A 106 2.32 5.10 9.82
N ALA A 107 2.19 4.82 11.13
CA ALA A 107 3.23 4.14 11.89
C ALA A 107 3.54 2.74 11.33
N LEU A 108 2.51 1.94 11.05
CA LEU A 108 2.69 0.58 10.55
C LEU A 108 3.14 0.54 9.09
N ALA A 109 2.70 1.49 8.25
CA ALA A 109 3.21 1.59 6.87
C ALA A 109 4.71 1.92 6.86
N LEU A 110 5.15 2.91 7.66
CA LEU A 110 6.56 3.26 7.78
C LEU A 110 7.37 2.11 8.39
N ALA A 111 6.86 1.46 9.43
CA ALA A 111 7.51 0.29 10.03
C ALA A 111 7.62 -0.86 9.03
N GLY A 112 6.56 -1.15 8.26
CA GLY A 112 6.57 -2.16 7.20
C GLY A 112 7.61 -1.87 6.13
N LEU A 113 7.64 -0.63 5.61
CA LEU A 113 8.64 -0.20 4.63
C LEU A 113 10.07 -0.38 5.17
N ALA A 114 10.32 0.10 6.38
CA ALA A 114 11.62 0.01 7.03
C ALA A 114 12.04 -1.45 7.25
N ALA A 115 11.11 -2.31 7.70
CA ALA A 115 11.35 -3.74 7.87
C ALA A 115 11.69 -4.42 6.54
N GLY A 116 10.98 -4.11 5.46
CA GLY A 116 11.27 -4.63 4.13
C GLY A 116 12.65 -4.23 3.62
N LEU A 117 13.02 -2.95 3.80
CA LEU A 117 14.35 -2.46 3.44
C LEU A 117 15.45 -3.12 4.29
N ALA A 118 15.24 -3.24 5.60
CA ALA A 118 16.21 -3.86 6.51
C ALA A 118 16.44 -5.33 6.16
N LEU A 119 15.36 -6.09 5.92
CA LEU A 119 15.45 -7.49 5.54
C LEU A 119 16.27 -7.67 4.26
N MET A 120 16.02 -6.86 3.23
CA MET A 120 16.77 -6.96 1.98
C MET A 120 18.24 -6.59 2.12
N ARG A 121 18.58 -5.65 3.02
CA ARG A 121 19.98 -5.31 3.31
C ARG A 121 20.73 -6.43 4.02
N HIS A 122 20.04 -7.29 4.75
CA HIS A 122 20.64 -8.47 5.38
C HIS A 122 20.81 -9.66 4.41
N LEU A 123 20.01 -9.71 3.34
CA LEU A 123 20.02 -10.82 2.38
C LEU A 123 20.88 -10.57 1.13
N ALA A 124 21.25 -9.31 0.87
CA ALA A 124 22.07 -8.89 -0.27
C ALA A 124 23.55 -8.82 0.10
#